data_AF-A0AAV0KAH5-F1
#
_entry.id   AF-A0AAV0KAH5-F1
#
_cell.length_a   1.000
_cell.length_b   1.000
_cell.length_c   1.000
_cell.angle_alpha   90.00
_cell.angle_beta   90.00
_cell.angle_gamma   90.00
#
_symmetry.space_group_name_H-M   'P 1'
#
loop_
_entity.id
_entity.type
_entity.pdbx_description
1 polymer ?
#
loop_
_entity_poly.entity_id
_entity_poly.type
_entity_poly.pdbx_seq_one_letter_code
_entity_poly.pdbx_strand_id
1 'polypeptide(L)'
;MVVVSEHCSFLSTLNFACSEPDDDAAENLLQVDVVVTTAGGIEEDLIKCLAPTYRGDFSLPGAQLRAKGLNRIGNLLVPNDNYCKFEDWVIPIFDQMLKEQTENVWLLLMLALSISAEIIFVSFFHLLQNNIPVFCPGLTDGSLGDMLYFHSFRNPGLIVDIVQGKSLLAQYLTYIRKTGIIVLGGGLPKHHICNANMMRNGADYAVFVNTAQEFDGSDSGAQPDEAVSWGKIRGSAKTVKVLSSLVCSFWL
;
A
#
# COMPACT_ATOMS: atom_id res chain seq x y z
N MET A 1 -16.94 5.32 11.47
CA MET A 1 -17.19 6.78 11.41
C MET A 1 -15.86 7.52 11.44
N VAL A 2 -15.21 7.68 10.29
CA VAL A 2 -14.08 8.61 10.13
C VAL A 2 -14.69 9.97 9.82
N VAL A 3 -14.47 10.96 10.67
CA VAL A 3 -15.07 12.30 10.49
C VAL A 3 -14.26 13.05 9.43
N VAL A 4 -14.80 13.12 8.23
CA VAL A 4 -14.30 13.98 7.15
C VAL A 4 -14.69 15.42 7.46
N SER A 5 -13.72 16.24 7.82
CA SER A 5 -13.84 17.70 7.76
C SER A 5 -13.29 18.10 6.40
N GLU A 6 -14.01 18.91 5.62
CA GLU A 6 -13.62 19.50 4.31
C GLU A 6 -12.30 20.33 4.33
N HIS A 7 -11.54 20.24 5.42
CA HIS A 7 -10.33 21.01 5.74
C HIS A 7 -9.18 20.15 6.30
N CYS A 8 -9.29 18.82 6.30
CA CYS A 8 -8.29 17.90 6.83
C CYS A 8 -8.12 16.71 5.88
N SER A 9 -6.89 16.51 5.38
CA SER A 9 -6.60 15.36 4.52
C SER A 9 -6.15 14.15 5.35
N PHE A 10 -6.72 12.98 5.06
CA PHE A 10 -6.45 11.72 5.73
C PHE A 10 -5.59 10.80 4.87
N LEU A 11 -4.56 10.22 5.48
CA LEU A 11 -3.61 9.34 4.83
C LEU A 11 -3.73 7.95 5.46
N SER A 12 -3.99 6.92 4.65
CA SER A 12 -4.06 5.53 5.12
C SER A 12 -2.84 4.74 4.70
N THR A 13 -2.30 3.93 5.60
CA THR A 13 -1.37 2.86 5.22
C THR A 13 -2.06 1.51 5.24
N LEU A 14 -2.10 0.81 4.11
CA LEU A 14 -2.66 -0.53 4.02
C LEU A 14 -1.53 -1.54 3.88
N ASN A 15 -1.52 -2.57 4.72
CA ASN A 15 -0.72 -3.78 4.55
C ASN A 15 -1.70 -4.97 4.51
N PHE A 16 -2.57 -5.02 3.50
CA PHE A 16 -3.61 -6.04 3.41
C PHE A 16 -3.18 -7.16 2.45
N ALA A 17 -3.05 -8.38 2.99
CA ALA A 17 -3.26 -9.61 2.23
C ALA A 17 -4.66 -10.23 2.52
N CYS A 18 -5.33 -9.78 3.58
CA CYS A 18 -6.62 -10.30 4.07
C CYS A 18 -7.79 -9.32 3.82
N SER A 19 -8.20 -9.14 2.58
CA SER A 19 -9.56 -8.68 2.27
C SER A 19 -10.28 -9.83 1.58
N GLU A 20 -11.36 -10.32 2.19
CA GLU A 20 -12.50 -10.78 1.40
C GLU A 20 -13.04 -9.55 0.65
N PRO A 21 -13.63 -9.70 -0.54
CA PRO A 21 -14.21 -8.58 -1.27
C PRO A 21 -15.47 -8.09 -0.51
N ASP A 22 -15.27 -7.28 0.51
CA ASP A 22 -16.35 -6.57 1.20
C ASP A 22 -16.40 -5.13 0.69
N ASP A 23 -17.51 -4.80 0.01
CA ASP A 23 -17.79 -3.48 -0.55
C ASP A 23 -17.72 -2.36 0.52
N ASP A 24 -17.98 -2.69 1.80
CA ASP A 24 -17.95 -1.76 2.93
C ASP A 24 -16.54 -1.22 3.25
N ALA A 25 -15.47 -2.00 3.01
CA ALA A 25 -14.10 -1.49 3.17
C ALA A 25 -13.74 -0.49 2.07
N ALA A 26 -14.21 -0.75 0.84
CA ALA A 26 -14.02 0.16 -0.28
C ALA A 26 -14.74 1.49 -0.03
N GLU A 27 -15.96 1.48 0.54
CA GLU A 27 -16.68 2.70 0.92
C GLU A 27 -15.96 3.53 1.99
N ASN A 28 -15.33 2.90 2.98
CA ASN A 28 -14.56 3.62 3.99
C ASN A 28 -13.24 4.20 3.44
N LEU A 29 -12.67 3.60 2.39
CA LEU A 29 -11.53 4.15 1.67
C LEU A 29 -11.88 5.38 0.82
N LEU A 30 -13.17 5.65 0.57
CA LEU A 30 -13.62 6.88 -0.11
C LEU A 30 -13.45 8.15 0.74
N GLN A 31 -13.00 8.02 1.99
CA GLN A 31 -12.84 9.13 2.94
C GLN A 31 -11.36 9.52 3.18
N VAL A 32 -10.43 9.01 2.36
CA VAL A 32 -9.00 9.36 2.45
C VAL A 32 -8.52 10.07 1.19
N ASP A 33 -7.50 10.92 1.34
CA ASP A 33 -6.96 11.73 0.25
C ASP A 33 -5.74 11.09 -0.40
N VAL A 34 -5.07 10.16 0.29
CA VAL A 34 -3.84 9.51 -0.17
C VAL A 34 -3.70 8.15 0.51
N VAL A 35 -3.19 7.17 -0.23
CA VAL A 35 -2.82 5.84 0.31
C VAL A 35 -1.32 5.61 0.15
N VAL A 36 -0.70 4.99 1.16
CA VAL A 36 0.67 4.47 1.05
C VAL A 36 0.67 2.99 1.39
N THR A 37 1.24 2.14 0.54
CA THR A 37 1.25 0.69 0.73
C THR A 37 2.60 0.10 0.28
N THR A 38 2.80 -1.19 0.55
CA THR A 38 3.88 -2.00 -0.03
C THR A 38 3.45 -2.62 -1.36
N ALA A 39 4.41 -3.20 -2.10
CA ALA A 39 4.12 -3.92 -3.35
C ALA A 39 3.13 -5.06 -3.13
N GLY A 40 3.31 -5.85 -2.06
CA GLY A 40 2.38 -6.90 -1.65
C GLY A 40 0.93 -6.43 -1.50
N GLY A 41 0.71 -5.25 -0.90
CA GLY A 41 -0.64 -4.68 -0.76
C GLY A 41 -1.27 -4.21 -2.07
N ILE A 42 -0.47 -3.99 -3.12
CA ILE A 42 -0.95 -3.70 -4.48
C ILE A 42 -1.21 -5.01 -5.21
N GLU A 43 -0.18 -5.84 -5.36
CA GLU A 43 -0.24 -7.01 -6.22
C GLU A 43 -1.25 -8.04 -5.75
N GLU A 44 -1.42 -8.25 -4.43
CA GLU A 44 -2.41 -9.20 -3.92
C GLU A 44 -3.85 -8.73 -4.16
N ASP A 45 -4.13 -7.42 -4.18
CA ASP A 45 -5.46 -6.90 -4.54
C ASP A 45 -5.76 -7.15 -6.02
N LEU A 46 -4.76 -6.93 -6.89
CA LEU A 46 -4.87 -7.22 -8.32
C LEU A 46 -5.01 -8.72 -8.60
N ILE A 47 -4.18 -9.54 -7.96
CA ILE A 47 -4.15 -11.00 -8.13
C ILE A 47 -5.49 -11.62 -7.72
N LYS A 48 -6.11 -11.15 -6.63
CA LYS A 48 -7.42 -11.65 -6.19
C LYS A 48 -8.53 -11.47 -7.22
N CYS A 49 -8.41 -10.46 -8.08
CA CYS A 49 -9.35 -10.23 -9.17
C CYS A 49 -9.16 -11.24 -10.33
N LEU A 50 -7.97 -11.85 -10.44
CA LEU A 50 -7.65 -12.84 -11.46
C LEU A 50 -7.91 -14.28 -11.00
N ALA A 51 -7.65 -14.57 -9.72
CA ALA A 51 -7.82 -15.88 -9.13
C ALA A 51 -7.98 -15.81 -7.59
N PRO A 52 -8.72 -16.75 -6.99
CA PRO A 52 -9.02 -16.71 -5.56
C PRO A 52 -7.80 -17.04 -4.68
N THR A 53 -7.82 -16.49 -3.47
CA THR A 53 -6.97 -16.87 -2.33
C THR A 53 -7.78 -17.74 -1.38
N TYR A 54 -7.15 -18.76 -0.79
CA TYR A 54 -7.83 -19.76 0.03
C TYR A 54 -7.44 -19.66 1.49
N ARG A 55 -8.37 -20.02 2.38
CA ARG A 55 -8.06 -20.21 3.80
C ARG A 55 -7.22 -21.47 3.99
N GLY A 56 -6.17 -21.35 4.79
CA GLY A 56 -5.30 -22.44 5.24
C GLY A 56 -5.06 -22.37 6.75
N ASP A 57 -3.87 -22.78 7.16
CA ASP A 57 -3.45 -22.78 8.57
C ASP A 57 -1.99 -22.34 8.71
N PHE A 58 -1.67 -21.64 9.81
CA PHE A 58 -0.33 -21.19 10.13
C PHE A 58 0.69 -22.34 10.24
N SER A 59 0.23 -23.54 10.65
CA SER A 59 1.09 -24.69 10.90
C SER A 59 1.37 -25.56 9.67
N LEU A 60 0.85 -25.19 8.48
CA LEU A 60 1.06 -25.99 7.26
C LEU A 60 2.56 -26.06 6.88
N PRO A 61 3.13 -27.27 6.67
CA PRO A 61 4.56 -27.42 6.40
C PRO A 61 4.96 -26.81 5.05
N GLY A 62 5.91 -25.86 5.07
CA GLY A 62 6.34 -25.13 3.87
C GLY A 62 6.87 -26.02 2.74
N ALA A 63 7.63 -27.08 3.07
CA ALA A 63 8.16 -28.00 2.06
C ALA A 63 7.06 -28.72 1.26
N GLN A 64 5.96 -29.12 1.92
CA GLN A 64 4.84 -29.78 1.26
C GLN A 64 4.03 -28.80 0.40
N LEU A 65 3.86 -27.57 0.88
CA LEU A 65 3.19 -26.51 0.10
C LEU A 65 3.99 -26.19 -1.16
N ARG A 66 5.31 -26.03 -1.06
CA ARG A 66 6.19 -25.78 -2.21
C ARG A 66 6.11 -26.90 -3.25
N ALA A 67 6.13 -28.16 -2.82
CA ALA A 67 6.01 -29.31 -3.73
C ALA A 67 4.67 -29.35 -4.49
N LYS A 68 3.63 -28.70 -3.95
CA LYS A 68 2.30 -28.55 -4.57
C LYS A 68 2.12 -27.22 -5.30
N GLY A 69 3.14 -26.35 -5.35
CA GLY A 69 3.02 -25.01 -5.94
C GLY A 69 2.07 -24.08 -5.18
N LEU A 70 2.02 -24.18 -3.85
CA LEU A 70 1.21 -23.33 -2.98
C LEU A 70 2.11 -22.42 -2.15
N ASN A 71 1.80 -21.12 -2.12
CA ASN A 71 2.46 -20.13 -1.29
C ASN A 71 1.59 -19.82 -0.06
N ARG A 72 2.20 -19.65 1.12
CA ARG A 72 1.48 -19.38 2.37
C ARG A 72 1.69 -17.95 2.85
N ILE A 73 0.60 -17.24 3.11
CA ILE A 73 0.59 -15.91 3.74
C ILE A 73 -0.13 -16.04 5.08
N GLY A 74 0.62 -16.25 6.16
CA GLY A 74 0.02 -16.51 7.48
C GLY A 74 -0.82 -17.80 7.47
N ASN A 75 -2.14 -17.65 7.57
CA ASN A 75 -3.16 -18.70 7.46
C ASN A 75 -3.91 -18.67 6.12
N LEU A 76 -3.38 -18.02 5.09
CA LEU A 76 -3.90 -18.03 3.73
C LEU A 76 -2.97 -18.82 2.80
N LEU A 77 -3.54 -19.31 1.70
CA LEU A 77 -2.85 -20.04 0.63
C LEU A 77 -3.15 -19.40 -0.72
N VAL A 78 -2.09 -19.11 -1.48
CA VAL A 78 -2.13 -18.55 -2.83
C VAL A 78 -1.45 -19.55 -3.79
N PRO A 79 -2.19 -20.16 -4.74
CA PRO A 79 -1.59 -21.03 -5.75
C PRO A 79 -0.61 -20.27 -6.66
N ASN A 80 0.48 -20.91 -7.08
CA ASN A 80 1.44 -20.33 -8.04
C ASN A 80 0.78 -19.90 -9.36
N ASP A 81 -0.26 -20.62 -9.79
CA ASP A 81 -1.04 -20.29 -10.99
C ASP A 81 -1.62 -18.86 -10.96
N ASN A 82 -1.91 -18.33 -9.76
CA ASN A 82 -2.36 -16.95 -9.58
C ASN A 82 -1.29 -15.95 -10.06
N TYR A 83 -0.01 -16.21 -9.76
CA TYR A 83 1.10 -15.36 -10.19
C TYR A 83 1.42 -15.54 -11.68
N CYS A 84 1.19 -16.73 -12.25
CA CYS A 84 1.29 -16.91 -13.70
C CYS A 84 0.22 -16.08 -14.45
N LYS A 85 -1.02 -16.10 -13.99
CA LYS A 85 -2.09 -15.23 -14.53
C LYS A 85 -1.77 -13.76 -14.38
N PHE A 86 -1.14 -13.39 -13.26
CA PHE A 86 -0.70 -12.02 -13.03
C PHE A 86 0.41 -11.59 -14.00
N GLU A 87 1.39 -12.45 -14.27
CA GLU A 87 2.42 -12.23 -15.31
C GLU A 87 1.75 -11.98 -16.67
N ASP A 88 0.87 -12.86 -17.11
CA ASP A 88 0.17 -12.74 -18.39
C ASP A 88 -0.62 -11.43 -18.51
N TRP A 89 -1.18 -10.95 -17.40
CA TRP A 89 -1.94 -9.70 -17.35
C TRP A 89 -1.05 -8.44 -17.30
N VAL A 90 0.01 -8.44 -16.50
CA VAL A 90 0.80 -7.22 -16.21
C VAL A 90 1.88 -6.94 -17.26
N ILE A 91 2.45 -7.97 -17.89
CA ILE A 91 3.53 -7.80 -18.87
C ILE A 91 3.12 -6.92 -20.07
N PRO A 92 1.94 -7.11 -20.70
CA PRO A 92 1.48 -6.22 -21.77
C PRO A 92 1.32 -4.75 -21.32
N ILE A 93 0.98 -4.53 -20.05
CA ILE A 93 0.88 -3.19 -19.47
C ILE A 93 2.28 -2.57 -19.40
N PHE A 94 3.29 -3.29 -18.92
CA PHE A 94 4.68 -2.80 -18.89
C PHE A 94 5.23 -2.49 -20.29
N ASP A 95 4.86 -3.28 -21.31
CA ASP A 95 5.20 -2.98 -22.69
C ASP A 95 4.59 -1.66 -23.17
N GLN A 96 3.34 -1.37 -22.78
CA GLN A 96 2.70 -0.10 -23.10
C GLN A 96 3.35 1.06 -22.33
N MET A 97 3.63 0.88 -21.04
CA MET A 97 4.31 1.89 -20.21
C MET A 97 5.68 2.24 -20.77
N LEU A 98 6.45 1.25 -21.23
CA LEU A 98 7.75 1.48 -21.86
C LEU A 98 7.64 2.35 -23.13
N LYS A 99 6.61 2.14 -23.95
CA LYS A 99 6.38 2.94 -25.17
C LYS A 99 5.96 4.37 -24.86
N GLU A 100 5.15 4.55 -23.83
CA GLU A 100 4.62 5.85 -23.41
C GLU A 100 5.63 6.70 -22.63
N GLN A 101 6.65 6.06 -22.05
CA GLN A 101 7.70 6.72 -21.27
C GLN A 101 8.56 7.62 -22.17
N THR A 102 8.08 8.85 -22.34
CA THR A 102 8.69 9.94 -23.12
C THR A 102 9.26 10.97 -22.15
N GLU A 103 10.50 10.75 -21.70
CA GLU A 103 11.30 11.63 -20.80
C GLU A 103 10.73 11.92 -19.39
N ASN A 104 9.42 11.84 -19.17
CA ASN A 104 8.81 11.95 -17.85
C ASN A 104 8.73 10.57 -17.21
N VAL A 105 9.56 10.36 -16.19
CA VAL A 105 9.65 9.10 -15.44
C VAL A 105 8.49 8.98 -14.46
N TRP A 106 7.26 8.82 -14.98
CA TRP A 106 6.06 8.86 -14.16
C TRP A 106 5.85 7.63 -13.27
N LEU A 107 5.25 7.95 -12.11
CA LEU A 107 4.82 7.11 -11.01
C LEU A 107 3.88 5.97 -11.45
N LEU A 108 4.36 4.76 -11.23
CA LEU A 108 4.02 3.48 -11.86
C LEU A 108 2.69 2.80 -11.46
N LEU A 109 1.61 3.50 -11.08
CA LEU A 109 0.38 2.77 -10.69
C LEU A 109 -0.96 3.38 -11.08
N MET A 110 -1.08 4.72 -11.16
CA MET A 110 -2.38 5.33 -11.47
C MET A 110 -2.76 5.33 -12.96
N LEU A 111 -1.80 5.24 -13.88
CA LEU A 111 -2.08 5.24 -15.33
C LEU A 111 -2.27 3.84 -15.93
N ALA A 112 -1.59 2.83 -15.38
CA ALA A 112 -1.70 1.44 -15.81
C ALA A 112 -3.11 0.84 -15.57
N LEU A 113 -3.75 1.20 -14.45
CA LEU A 113 -5.10 0.73 -14.13
C LEU A 113 -6.20 1.48 -14.90
N SER A 114 -5.87 2.60 -15.55
CA SER A 114 -6.75 3.30 -16.49
C SER A 114 -6.88 2.59 -17.84
N ILE A 115 -6.00 1.62 -18.14
CA ILE A 115 -5.87 0.99 -19.47
C ILE A 115 -6.67 -0.32 -19.60
N SER A 116 -7.20 -0.92 -18.52
CA SER A 116 -8.10 -2.08 -18.64
C SER A 116 -9.50 -1.78 -18.10
N ALA A 117 -10.33 -1.14 -18.93
CA ALA A 117 -11.75 -0.92 -18.68
C ALA A 117 -12.62 -2.21 -18.70
N GLU A 118 -12.07 -3.39 -18.42
CA GLU A 118 -12.79 -4.67 -18.49
C GLU A 118 -12.71 -5.55 -17.24
N ILE A 119 -11.97 -5.15 -16.19
CA ILE A 119 -11.91 -5.91 -14.94
C ILE A 119 -12.15 -4.96 -13.76
N ILE A 120 -13.18 -5.25 -12.97
CA ILE A 120 -13.58 -4.47 -11.80
C ILE A 120 -12.62 -4.82 -10.65
N PHE A 121 -11.66 -3.95 -10.34
CA PHE A 121 -10.70 -4.09 -9.23
C PHE A 121 -11.23 -3.41 -7.96
N VAL A 122 -11.91 -4.13 -7.06
CA VAL A 122 -12.78 -3.50 -6.04
C VAL A 122 -12.10 -2.43 -5.18
N SER A 123 -10.85 -2.59 -4.72
CA SER A 123 -10.23 -1.58 -3.82
C SER A 123 -9.58 -0.43 -4.61
N PHE A 124 -8.69 -0.74 -5.55
CA PHE A 124 -7.93 0.27 -6.29
C PHE A 124 -8.76 1.00 -7.35
N PHE A 125 -9.78 0.37 -7.93
CA PHE A 125 -10.67 1.04 -8.89
C PHE A 125 -11.40 2.21 -8.25
N HIS A 126 -11.93 2.04 -7.03
CA HIS A 126 -12.58 3.13 -6.31
C HIS A 126 -11.60 4.27 -6.02
N LEU A 127 -10.35 3.97 -5.62
CA LEU A 127 -9.33 5.00 -5.41
C LEU A 127 -9.04 5.79 -6.70
N LEU A 128 -8.92 5.10 -7.84
CA LEU A 128 -8.67 5.73 -9.13
C LEU A 128 -9.86 6.58 -9.59
N GLN A 129 -11.09 6.07 -9.47
CA GLN A 129 -12.30 6.82 -9.82
C GLN A 129 -12.43 8.12 -9.02
N ASN A 130 -11.94 8.13 -7.78
CA ASN A 130 -11.97 9.29 -6.89
C ASN A 130 -10.69 10.14 -6.94
N ASN A 131 -9.77 9.85 -7.87
CA ASN A 131 -8.48 10.53 -8.01
C ASN A 131 -7.62 10.52 -6.74
N ILE A 132 -7.68 9.43 -5.96
CA ILE A 132 -6.90 9.24 -4.74
C ILE A 132 -5.53 8.63 -5.12
N PRO A 133 -4.41 9.35 -4.95
CA PRO A 133 -3.08 8.83 -5.26
C PRO A 133 -2.64 7.73 -4.30
N VAL A 134 -2.02 6.69 -4.87
CA VAL A 134 -1.39 5.60 -4.13
C VAL A 134 0.13 5.65 -4.31
N PHE A 135 0.86 5.67 -3.20
CA PHE A 135 2.31 5.64 -3.16
C PHE A 135 2.83 4.28 -2.68
N CYS A 136 3.81 3.73 -3.38
CA CYS A 136 4.51 2.53 -2.98
C CYS A 136 6.02 2.73 -3.08
N PRO A 137 6.69 3.14 -1.99
CA PRO A 137 8.13 3.38 -2.01
C PRO A 137 8.98 2.13 -2.29
N GLY A 138 8.46 0.94 -2.01
CA GLY A 138 9.13 -0.35 -2.22
C GLY A 138 8.45 -1.19 -3.30
N LEU A 139 8.19 -0.61 -4.47
CA LEU A 139 7.40 -1.27 -5.51
C LEU A 139 8.04 -2.53 -6.09
N THR A 140 9.37 -2.60 -6.08
CA THR A 140 10.14 -3.75 -6.57
C THR A 140 10.23 -4.90 -5.56
N ASP A 141 9.69 -4.74 -4.35
CA ASP A 141 9.77 -5.73 -3.26
C ASP A 141 8.52 -6.63 -3.23
N GLY A 142 8.32 -7.38 -4.32
CA GLY A 142 7.15 -8.24 -4.53
C GLY A 142 7.12 -8.88 -5.92
N SER A 143 6.05 -9.59 -6.24
CA SER A 143 5.81 -10.17 -7.56
C SER A 143 5.82 -9.12 -8.68
N LEU A 144 5.33 -7.90 -8.43
CA LEU A 144 5.48 -6.77 -9.37
C LEU A 144 6.95 -6.50 -9.71
N GLY A 145 7.84 -6.59 -8.73
CA GLY A 145 9.28 -6.48 -8.91
C GLY A 145 9.86 -7.61 -9.76
N ASP A 146 9.42 -8.85 -9.53
CA ASP A 146 9.81 -10.00 -10.35
C ASP A 146 9.39 -9.79 -11.82
N MET A 147 8.18 -9.30 -12.06
CA MET A 147 7.67 -9.02 -13.41
C MET A 147 8.45 -7.88 -14.09
N LEU A 148 8.77 -6.81 -13.35
CA LEU A 148 9.65 -5.74 -13.85
C LEU A 148 11.04 -6.27 -14.19
N TYR A 149 11.59 -7.16 -13.35
CA TYR A 149 12.87 -7.80 -13.59
C TYR A 149 12.83 -8.64 -14.87
N PHE A 150 11.85 -9.54 -15.05
CA PHE A 150 11.74 -10.35 -16.27
C PHE A 150 11.47 -9.51 -17.52
N HIS A 151 10.63 -8.48 -17.40
CA HIS A 151 10.35 -7.52 -18.47
C HIS A 151 11.65 -6.84 -18.94
N SER A 152 12.51 -6.43 -18.01
CA SER A 152 13.77 -5.73 -18.33
C SER A 152 14.74 -6.52 -19.22
N PHE A 153 14.70 -7.86 -19.19
CA PHE A 153 15.50 -8.68 -20.11
C PHE A 153 14.91 -8.76 -21.51
N ARG A 154 13.58 -8.72 -21.62
CA ARG A 154 12.87 -8.82 -22.90
C ARG A 154 12.79 -7.47 -23.61
N ASN A 155 12.42 -6.43 -22.86
CA ASN A 155 12.17 -5.07 -23.32
C ASN A 155 12.85 -4.08 -22.34
N PRO A 156 14.18 -3.89 -22.44
CA PRO A 156 14.91 -3.03 -21.52
C PRO A 156 14.52 -1.56 -21.67
N GLY A 157 14.61 -0.79 -20.57
CA GLY A 157 14.50 0.67 -20.58
C GLY A 157 13.35 1.26 -19.77
N LEU A 158 12.48 0.43 -19.17
CA LEU A 158 11.43 0.91 -18.27
C LEU A 158 12.07 1.42 -16.97
N ILE A 159 11.78 2.66 -16.57
CA ILE A 159 12.38 3.29 -15.39
C ILE A 159 11.27 3.61 -14.39
N VAL A 160 11.51 3.25 -13.13
CA VAL A 160 10.62 3.56 -12.00
C VAL A 160 11.31 4.57 -11.09
N ASP A 161 10.92 5.84 -11.13
CA ASP A 161 11.52 6.88 -10.29
C ASP A 161 10.80 7.02 -8.93
N ILE A 162 11.38 6.36 -7.91
CA ILE A 162 10.91 6.45 -6.52
C ILE A 162 11.17 7.81 -5.86
N VAL A 163 12.16 8.58 -6.34
CA VAL A 163 12.50 9.91 -5.80
C VAL A 163 11.45 10.94 -6.22
N GLN A 164 11.00 10.87 -7.48
CA GLN A 164 9.90 11.71 -7.95
C GLN A 164 8.62 11.42 -7.17
N GLY A 165 8.27 10.15 -6.94
CA GLY A 165 7.11 9.76 -6.13
C GLY A 165 7.15 10.35 -4.72
N LYS A 166 8.29 10.26 -4.03
CA LYS A 166 8.49 10.91 -2.72
C LYS A 166 8.30 12.43 -2.79
N SER A 167 8.83 13.06 -3.84
CA SER A 167 8.76 14.52 -4.01
C SER A 167 7.33 14.99 -4.21
N LEU A 168 6.54 14.27 -5.02
CA LEU A 168 5.12 14.55 -5.25
C LEU A 168 4.31 14.47 -3.95
N LEU A 169 4.49 13.40 -3.17
CA LEU A 169 3.80 13.26 -1.88
C LEU A 169 4.14 14.41 -0.93
N ALA A 170 5.43 14.73 -0.79
CA ALA A 170 5.87 15.82 0.08
C ALA A 170 5.32 17.19 -0.36
N GLN A 171 5.36 17.49 -1.67
CA GLN A 171 4.82 18.72 -2.24
C GLN A 171 3.31 18.81 -2.01
N TYR A 172 2.58 17.72 -2.27
CA TYR A 172 1.14 17.63 -2.03
C TYR A 172 0.78 17.97 -0.58
N LEU A 173 1.47 17.36 0.39
CA LEU A 173 1.20 17.57 1.82
C LEU A 173 1.60 18.96 2.34
N THR A 174 2.60 19.60 1.73
CA THR A 174 3.16 20.87 2.23
C THR A 174 2.11 21.99 2.25
N TYR A 175 1.18 22.00 1.29
CA TYR A 175 0.15 23.03 1.18
C TYR A 175 -1.12 22.72 1.99
N ILE A 176 -1.19 21.55 2.64
CA ILE A 176 -2.37 21.13 3.38
C ILE A 176 -2.36 21.74 4.79
N ARG A 177 -3.47 22.39 5.14
CA ARG A 177 -3.63 23.08 6.43
C ARG A 177 -3.56 22.14 7.64
N LYS A 178 -4.23 20.98 7.56
CA LYS A 178 -4.22 19.95 8.59
C LYS A 178 -4.12 18.57 7.98
N THR A 179 -3.28 17.71 8.55
CA THR A 179 -3.17 16.32 8.13
C THR A 179 -3.45 15.37 9.28
N GLY A 180 -4.20 14.30 8.97
CA GLY A 180 -4.38 13.15 9.85
C GLY A 180 -3.72 11.92 9.23
N ILE A 181 -2.98 11.16 10.03
CA ILE A 181 -2.40 9.88 9.61
C ILE A 181 -3.11 8.71 10.30
N ILE A 182 -3.56 7.74 9.51
CA ILE A 182 -4.10 6.46 9.98
C ILE A 182 -3.16 5.37 9.49
N VAL A 183 -2.40 4.78 10.41
CA VAL A 183 -1.41 3.75 10.10
C VAL A 183 -1.94 2.41 10.54
N LEU A 184 -2.22 1.54 9.58
CA LEU A 184 -2.58 0.15 9.80
C LEU A 184 -1.35 -0.74 9.57
N GLY A 185 -0.75 -1.19 10.67
CA GLY A 185 0.52 -1.93 10.68
C GLY A 185 1.74 -1.04 10.93
N GLY A 186 2.84 -1.33 10.23
CA GLY A 186 4.12 -0.66 10.43
C GLY A 186 4.95 -0.65 9.16
N GLY A 187 6.27 -0.74 9.30
CA GLY A 187 7.21 -0.89 8.20
C GLY A 187 7.30 0.35 7.31
N LEU A 188 7.58 0.10 6.02
CA LEU A 188 7.86 1.14 5.05
C LEU A 188 6.70 2.13 4.87
N PRO A 189 5.42 1.73 4.79
CA PRO A 189 4.30 2.67 4.69
C PRO A 189 4.21 3.63 5.88
N LYS A 190 4.30 3.12 7.11
CA LYS A 190 4.32 3.95 8.34
C LYS A 190 5.42 4.99 8.26
N HIS A 191 6.64 4.55 7.98
CA HIS A 191 7.77 5.45 7.96
C HIS A 191 7.63 6.50 6.85
N HIS A 192 7.21 6.09 5.65
CA HIS A 192 7.10 6.96 4.48
C HIS A 192 6.07 8.08 4.69
N ILE A 193 4.90 7.76 5.25
CA ILE A 193 3.85 8.76 5.49
C ILE A 193 4.19 9.74 6.62
N CYS A 194 4.80 9.25 7.68
CA CYS A 194 5.32 10.08 8.77
C CYS A 194 6.44 11.00 8.27
N ASN A 195 7.35 10.48 7.46
CA ASN A 195 8.46 11.25 6.89
C ASN A 195 7.98 12.32 5.90
N ALA A 196 6.91 12.07 5.14
CA ALA A 196 6.31 13.09 4.28
C ALA A 196 5.68 14.22 5.10
N ASN A 197 5.01 13.90 6.22
CA ASN A 197 4.46 14.89 7.15
C ASN A 197 5.53 15.71 7.89
N MET A 198 6.75 15.20 8.04
CA MET A 198 7.87 15.96 8.57
C MET A 198 8.14 17.25 7.75
N MET A 199 7.91 17.22 6.44
CA MET A 199 8.14 18.37 5.55
C MET A 199 7.18 19.55 5.83
N ARG A 200 6.07 19.31 6.53
CA ARG A 200 5.10 20.32 6.98
C ARG A 200 5.13 20.55 8.50
N ASN A 201 6.25 20.21 9.15
CA ASN A 201 6.44 20.23 10.60
C ASN A 201 5.47 19.32 11.37
N GLY A 202 5.16 18.16 10.79
CA GLY A 202 4.46 17.07 11.45
C GLY A 202 2.95 17.05 11.21
N ALA A 203 2.36 15.87 11.38
CA ALA A 203 0.91 15.66 11.32
C ALA A 203 0.17 16.27 12.51
N ASP A 204 -1.09 16.67 12.31
CA ASP A 204 -1.95 17.27 13.34
C ASP A 204 -2.72 16.21 14.15
N TYR A 205 -2.94 15.03 13.56
CA TYR A 205 -3.59 13.88 14.20
C TYR A 205 -2.91 12.58 13.77
N ALA A 206 -2.81 11.60 14.67
CA ALA A 206 -2.26 10.29 14.34
C ALA A 206 -2.98 9.14 15.05
N VAL A 207 -3.33 8.10 14.29
CA VAL A 207 -3.90 6.84 14.77
C VAL A 207 -3.02 5.71 14.27
N PHE A 208 -2.37 4.98 15.18
CA PHE A 208 -1.59 3.79 14.84
C PHE A 208 -2.33 2.54 15.33
N VAL A 209 -2.56 1.56 14.46
CA VAL A 209 -3.12 0.26 14.84
C VAL A 209 -2.14 -0.81 14.38
N ASN A 210 -1.43 -1.45 15.30
CA ASN A 210 -0.46 -2.49 14.96
C ASN A 210 -0.20 -3.44 16.12
N THR A 211 0.58 -4.48 15.87
CA THR A 211 0.97 -5.49 16.88
C THR A 211 2.42 -5.34 17.35
N ALA A 212 3.14 -4.33 16.85
CA ALA A 212 4.58 -4.18 17.05
C ALA A 212 4.90 -3.49 18.40
N GLN A 213 6.02 -3.90 19.00
CA GLN A 213 6.43 -3.50 20.34
C GLN A 213 7.69 -2.65 20.29
N GLU A 214 7.83 -1.70 21.21
CA GLU A 214 8.93 -0.73 21.22
C GLU A 214 10.30 -1.31 21.65
N PHE A 215 10.31 -2.43 22.37
CA PHE A 215 11.53 -2.94 23.04
C PHE A 215 12.62 -3.40 22.07
N ASP A 216 12.28 -3.69 20.81
CA ASP A 216 13.24 -4.08 19.77
C ASP A 216 13.87 -2.87 19.05
N GLY A 217 13.45 -1.65 19.41
CA GLY A 217 13.92 -0.41 18.78
C GLY A 217 13.45 -0.22 17.34
N SER A 218 12.42 -0.95 16.89
CA SER A 218 11.90 -0.85 15.53
C SER A 218 11.00 0.37 15.33
N ASP A 219 11.09 1.01 14.15
CA ASP A 219 10.14 2.07 13.77
C ASP A 219 8.69 1.53 13.81
N SER A 220 8.47 0.28 13.40
CA SER A 220 7.13 -0.35 13.45
C SER A 220 6.53 -0.35 14.86
N GLY A 221 7.35 -0.64 15.87
CA GLY A 221 6.96 -0.74 17.28
C GLY A 221 6.92 0.59 18.03
N ALA A 222 7.55 1.63 17.51
CA ALA A 222 7.63 2.95 18.13
C ALA A 222 6.27 3.53 18.54
N GLN A 223 6.24 4.22 19.68
CA GLN A 223 5.08 5.01 20.09
C GLN A 223 4.93 6.25 19.20
N PRO A 224 3.71 6.83 19.06
CA PRO A 224 3.54 8.10 18.37
C PRO A 224 4.42 9.22 18.92
N ASP A 225 4.73 9.19 20.23
CA ASP A 225 5.60 10.17 20.89
C ASP A 225 7.04 10.17 20.34
N GLU A 226 7.56 9.01 19.91
CA GLU A 226 8.85 8.97 19.22
C GLU A 226 8.78 9.77 17.91
N ALA A 227 7.71 9.63 17.13
CA ALA A 227 7.54 10.41 15.90
C ALA A 227 7.41 11.93 16.16
N VAL A 228 6.99 12.35 17.36
CA VAL A 228 7.01 13.77 17.78
C VAL A 228 8.45 14.28 17.91
N SER A 229 9.38 13.48 18.45
CA SER A 229 10.78 13.90 18.61
C SER A 229 11.47 14.20 17.27
N TRP A 230 11.01 13.55 16.19
CA TRP A 230 11.50 13.76 14.82
C TRP A 230 10.78 14.90 14.08
N GLY A 231 9.75 15.50 14.66
CA GLY A 231 8.89 16.45 13.96
C GLY A 231 8.02 15.81 12.87
N LYS A 232 7.89 14.48 12.86
CA LYS A 232 6.98 13.74 11.97
C LYS A 232 5.51 13.88 12.43
N ILE A 233 5.31 14.09 13.73
CA ILE A 233 4.03 14.46 14.36
C ILE A 233 4.24 15.76 15.14
N ARG A 234 3.24 16.64 15.17
CA ARG A 234 3.31 17.89 15.95
C ARG A 234 3.26 17.60 17.45
N GLY A 235 3.98 18.39 18.24
CA GLY A 235 3.92 18.31 19.72
C GLY A 235 2.53 18.61 20.31
N SER A 236 1.67 19.31 19.57
CA SER A 236 0.27 19.58 19.95
C SER A 236 -0.73 18.59 19.35
N ALA A 237 -0.26 17.57 18.62
CA ALA A 237 -1.14 16.61 17.95
C ALA A 237 -1.88 15.72 18.96
N LYS A 238 -3.08 15.29 18.58
CA LYS A 238 -3.78 14.22 19.30
C LYS A 238 -3.41 12.89 18.66
N THR A 239 -2.81 12.00 19.45
CA THR A 239 -2.31 10.72 18.97
C THR A 239 -2.91 9.56 19.75
N VAL A 240 -3.07 8.41 19.09
CA VAL A 240 -3.47 7.16 19.72
C VAL A 240 -2.75 6.00 19.06
N LYS A 241 -2.27 5.04 19.86
CA LYS A 241 -1.80 3.73 19.40
C LYS A 241 -2.68 2.64 19.99
N VAL A 242 -3.24 1.80 19.13
CA VAL A 242 -4.03 0.62 19.48
C VAL A 242 -3.18 -0.61 19.20
N LEU A 243 -2.84 -1.35 20.25
CA LEU A 243 -2.09 -2.59 20.13
C LEU A 243 -3.07 -3.75 19.84
N SER A 244 -3.29 -4.06 18.56
CA SER A 244 -4.26 -5.08 18.13
C SER A 244 -3.92 -5.62 16.74
N SER A 245 -4.42 -6.82 16.45
CA SER A 245 -4.53 -7.31 15.08
C SER A 245 -5.54 -6.47 14.29
N LEU A 246 -5.15 -6.03 13.10
CA LEU A 246 -5.99 -5.23 12.20
C LEU A 246 -7.31 -5.92 11.88
N VAL A 247 -7.28 -7.23 11.63
CA VAL A 247 -8.46 -8.04 11.28
C VAL A 247 -9.53 -7.99 12.38
N CYS A 248 -9.14 -7.84 13.65
CA CYS A 248 -10.08 -7.81 14.76
C CYS A 248 -10.58 -6.40 15.09
N SER A 249 -9.77 -5.36 14.87
CA SER A 249 -10.06 -4.02 15.36
C SER A 249 -10.51 -3.02 14.29
N PHE A 250 -10.25 -3.29 13.01
CA PHE A 250 -10.58 -2.33 11.95
C PHE A 250 -12.08 -2.23 11.67
N TRP A 251 -12.82 -3.31 11.90
CA TRP A 251 -14.26 -3.41 11.61
C TRP A 251 -15.18 -2.97 12.76
N LEU A 252 -14.60 -2.44 13.86
CA LEU A 252 -15.31 -1.98 15.06
C LEU A 252 -15.41 -0.46 15.10
#